data_AF-A0A2D6BQJ2-F1
#
_entry.id   AF-A0A2D6BQJ2-F1
#
_cell.length_a   1.000
_cell.length_b   1.000
_cell.length_c   1.000
_cell.angle_alpha   90.00
_cell.angle_beta   90.00
_cell.angle_gamma   90.00
#
_symmetry.space_group_name_H-M   'P 1'
#
loop_
_entity.id
_entity.type
_entity.pdbx_description
1 polymer ?
#
loop_
_entity_poly.entity_id
_entity_poly.type
_entity_poly.pdbx_seq_one_letter_code
_entity_poly.pdbx_strand_id
1 'polypeptide(L)'
;MPAGFIGPLRVAGVSLPRRVSGDRQRGLAGLGESLALLRGRDGGREGGGPPRELSDPAAARGLARVIDRLDEDLCTGCNICYNVCPCDVFRRVPAQRLVEIAYRDDCQTCFACELDCPEDAISVGPLRKPRVQAWGA
;
A
#
# COMPACT_ATOMS: atom_id res chain seq x y z
N MET A 1 -28.50 -24.09 -1.44
CA MET A 1 -27.64 -25.05 -2.18
C MET A 1 -26.28 -24.39 -2.38
N PRO A 2 -25.16 -25.03 -2.00
CA PRO A 2 -23.87 -24.36 -1.80
C PRO A 2 -23.03 -24.22 -3.08
N ALA A 3 -22.20 -23.16 -3.04
CA ALA A 3 -20.93 -22.89 -3.72
C ALA A 3 -20.48 -23.80 -4.89
N GLY A 4 -20.46 -23.23 -6.09
CA GLY A 4 -19.79 -23.78 -7.26
C GLY A 4 -18.26 -23.67 -7.14
N PHE A 5 -17.61 -24.83 -7.11
CA PHE A 5 -16.18 -25.04 -7.11
C PHE A 5 -15.65 -24.86 -8.55
N ILE A 6 -15.10 -23.68 -8.89
CA ILE A 6 -14.40 -23.50 -10.18
C ILE A 6 -12.96 -23.98 -9.99
N GLY A 7 -12.69 -25.17 -10.53
CA GLY A 7 -11.37 -25.82 -10.48
C GLY A 7 -10.26 -25.05 -11.23
N PRO A 8 -9.00 -25.44 -11.04
CA PRO A 8 -7.85 -24.71 -11.57
C PRO A 8 -7.67 -24.90 -13.08
N LEU A 9 -7.57 -23.79 -13.83
CA LEU A 9 -7.17 -23.78 -15.23
C LEU A 9 -5.64 -24.01 -15.33
N ARG A 10 -5.26 -25.17 -15.85
CA ARG A 10 -3.85 -25.52 -16.16
C ARG A 10 -3.38 -24.73 -17.38
N VAL A 11 -2.38 -23.87 -17.22
CA VAL A 11 -1.60 -23.31 -18.34
C VAL A 11 -0.13 -23.68 -18.12
N ALA A 12 0.40 -24.48 -19.04
CA ALA A 12 1.81 -24.67 -19.42
C ALA A 12 2.89 -24.60 -18.31
N GLY A 13 3.09 -25.72 -17.60
CA GLY A 13 4.42 -26.30 -17.30
C GLY A 13 5.45 -25.54 -16.44
N VAL A 14 5.23 -24.28 -16.08
CA VAL A 14 6.09 -23.51 -15.16
C VAL A 14 5.20 -22.98 -14.06
N SER A 15 5.26 -23.63 -12.89
CA SER A 15 4.58 -23.19 -11.68
C SER A 15 5.21 -21.91 -11.14
N LEU A 16 4.76 -20.76 -11.66
CA LEU A 16 4.99 -19.46 -11.04
C LEU A 16 3.92 -19.25 -9.95
N PRO A 17 4.30 -18.98 -8.68
CA PRO A 17 3.33 -18.78 -7.62
C PRO A 17 2.52 -17.51 -7.90
N ARG A 18 1.19 -17.63 -7.84
CA ARG A 18 0.28 -16.49 -7.77
C ARG A 18 0.66 -15.64 -6.55
N ARG A 19 1.19 -14.44 -6.79
CA ARG A 19 1.56 -13.49 -5.73
C ARG A 19 0.28 -12.96 -5.07
N VAL A 20 -0.05 -13.49 -3.90
CA VAL A 20 -0.95 -12.88 -2.91
C VAL A 20 -0.09 -12.03 -1.99
N SER A 21 -0.59 -10.84 -1.63
CA SER A 21 0.01 -9.84 -0.73
C SER A 21 0.92 -10.43 0.35
N GLY A 22 2.16 -9.95 0.44
CA GLY A 22 2.97 -10.07 1.66
C GLY A 22 4.21 -10.96 1.63
N ASP A 23 4.85 -11.19 0.47
CA ASP A 23 6.10 -11.97 0.42
C ASP A 23 7.24 -11.22 -0.28
N ARG A 24 7.89 -10.31 0.47
CA ARG A 24 9.18 -9.68 0.10
C ARG A 24 10.37 -10.64 0.31
N GLN A 25 10.13 -11.94 0.51
CA GLN A 25 11.16 -12.94 0.79
C GLN A 25 11.10 -14.14 -0.18
N ARG A 26 11.12 -13.88 -1.49
CA ARG A 26 11.57 -14.90 -2.46
C ARG A 26 12.79 -14.40 -3.25
N GLY A 27 13.91 -14.48 -2.55
CA GLY A 27 15.26 -14.34 -3.08
C GLY A 27 16.33 -14.98 -2.20
N LEU A 28 15.97 -15.94 -1.31
CA LEU A 28 16.90 -16.56 -0.36
C LEU A 28 16.84 -18.10 -0.35
N ALA A 29 16.46 -18.74 -1.45
CA ALA A 29 16.80 -20.14 -1.67
C ALA A 29 18.18 -20.18 -2.36
N GLY A 30 19.24 -19.96 -1.58
CA GLY A 30 20.61 -20.00 -2.12
C GLY A 30 21.78 -19.64 -1.20
N LEU A 31 21.64 -19.55 0.13
CA LEU A 31 22.75 -19.17 1.01
C LEU A 31 22.77 -19.99 2.31
N GLY A 32 23.22 -21.24 2.23
CA GLY A 32 23.44 -22.10 3.39
C GLY A 32 24.68 -21.76 4.22
N GLU A 33 25.57 -20.84 3.81
CA GLU A 33 26.90 -20.73 4.44
C GLU A 33 27.32 -19.29 4.81
N SER A 34 26.53 -18.27 4.51
CA SER A 34 26.88 -16.87 4.88
C SER A 34 26.24 -16.39 6.19
N LEU A 35 25.52 -17.27 6.90
CA LEU A 35 24.81 -16.97 8.15
C LEU A 35 25.74 -16.55 9.32
N ALA A 36 27.06 -16.64 9.16
CA ALA A 36 28.05 -16.27 10.18
C ALA A 36 28.47 -14.79 10.18
N LEU A 37 28.14 -13.99 9.14
CA LEU A 37 28.53 -12.57 9.06
C LEU A 37 27.39 -11.58 9.39
N LEU A 38 26.18 -12.08 9.67
CA LEU A 38 25.01 -11.27 10.02
C LEU A 38 24.80 -11.13 11.55
N ARG A 39 25.87 -11.09 12.35
CA ARG A 39 25.81 -10.44 13.67
C ARG A 39 26.11 -8.95 13.48
N GLY A 40 25.06 -8.22 13.13
CA GLY A 40 25.09 -6.78 12.94
C GLY A 40 23.68 -6.22 12.87
N ARG A 41 22.87 -6.52 13.88
CA ARG A 41 21.54 -5.92 14.10
C ARG A 41 21.49 -5.39 15.52
N ASP A 42 22.44 -4.52 15.84
CA ASP A 42 22.29 -3.61 16.95
C ASP A 42 21.49 -2.42 16.42
N GLY A 43 20.28 -2.27 16.97
CA GLY A 43 19.36 -1.20 16.62
C GLY A 43 19.98 0.17 16.89
N GLY A 44 20.32 0.86 15.81
CA GLY A 44 20.67 2.27 15.83
C GLY A 44 19.41 3.14 15.98
N ARG A 45 19.00 3.38 17.22
CA ARG A 45 18.11 4.50 17.60
C ARG A 45 18.94 5.77 17.70
N GLU A 46 19.55 6.21 16.60
CA GLU A 46 20.34 7.45 16.60
C GLU A 46 19.92 8.36 15.43
N GLY A 47 19.14 9.39 15.78
CA GLY A 47 19.34 10.73 15.24
C GLY A 47 19.00 10.98 13.78
N GLY A 48 17.80 10.63 13.32
CA GLY A 48 17.25 11.16 12.09
C GLY A 48 15.77 11.44 12.27
N GLY A 49 15.42 12.67 12.65
CA GLY A 49 14.05 13.14 12.41
C GLY A 49 13.71 12.98 10.93
N PRO A 50 12.42 12.89 10.54
CA PRO A 50 12.07 12.89 9.12
C PRO A 50 12.73 14.12 8.45
N PRO A 51 13.10 14.04 7.15
CA PRO A 51 13.70 15.14 6.40
C PRO A 51 13.05 16.49 6.76
N ARG A 52 13.82 17.58 6.86
CA ARG A 52 13.32 18.88 7.34
C ARG A 52 12.04 19.34 6.62
N GLU A 53 11.87 18.97 5.36
CA GLU A 53 10.69 19.20 4.52
C GLU A 53 9.40 18.54 5.05
N LEU A 54 9.50 17.40 5.74
CA LEU A 54 8.39 16.70 6.41
C LEU A 54 8.10 17.25 7.81
N SER A 55 9.09 17.90 8.44
CA SER A 55 8.92 18.54 9.76
C SER A 55 8.46 20.00 9.69
N ASP A 56 8.60 20.66 8.53
CA ASP A 56 8.19 22.03 8.31
C ASP A 56 6.73 22.11 7.79
N PRO A 57 5.76 22.58 8.60
CA PRO A 57 4.37 22.69 8.17
C PRO A 57 4.14 23.71 7.04
N ALA A 58 5.08 24.64 6.79
CA ALA A 58 5.02 25.56 5.67
C ALA A 58 5.46 24.91 4.34
N ALA A 59 6.39 23.94 4.37
CA ALA A 59 6.80 23.17 3.21
C ALA A 59 5.74 22.11 2.82
N ALA A 60 5.11 21.48 3.82
CA ALA A 60 4.04 20.50 3.60
C ALA A 60 2.76 21.09 2.96
N ARG A 61 2.53 22.40 3.14
CA ARG A 61 1.35 23.13 2.62
C ARG A 61 1.23 23.14 1.09
N GLY A 62 2.29 22.83 0.35
CA GLY A 62 2.31 22.81 -1.12
C GLY A 62 2.34 21.42 -1.77
N LEU A 63 2.61 20.35 -1.02
CA LEU A 63 3.00 19.05 -1.61
C LEU A 63 2.25 17.84 -1.05
N ALA A 64 1.66 17.91 0.14
CA ALA A 64 1.15 16.71 0.81
C ALA A 64 -0.36 16.55 0.64
N ARG A 65 -0.78 15.92 -0.45
CA ARG A 65 -2.13 15.34 -0.52
C ARG A 65 -2.08 14.02 0.25
N VAL A 66 -3.09 13.70 1.07
CA VAL A 66 -3.05 12.48 1.91
C VAL A 66 -2.88 11.21 1.05
N ILE A 67 -3.47 11.21 -0.14
CA ILE A 67 -3.09 10.31 -1.22
C ILE A 67 -2.36 11.18 -2.24
N ASP A 68 -1.14 10.83 -2.62
CA ASP A 68 -0.32 11.66 -3.51
C ASP A 68 -0.64 11.39 -4.98
N ARG A 69 -0.83 10.12 -5.35
CA ARG A 69 -1.02 9.70 -6.74
C ARG A 69 -2.01 8.55 -6.86
N LEU A 70 -2.84 8.60 -7.90
CA LEU A 70 -3.56 7.47 -8.47
C LEU A 70 -3.33 7.54 -9.99
N ASP A 71 -2.69 6.52 -10.53
CA ASP A 71 -2.37 6.39 -11.94
C ASP A 71 -3.45 5.54 -12.62
N GLU A 72 -4.27 6.18 -13.46
CA GLU A 72 -5.39 5.52 -14.13
C GLU A 72 -4.93 4.56 -15.22
N ASP A 73 -3.74 4.79 -15.82
CA ASP A 73 -3.18 3.94 -16.87
C ASP A 73 -2.68 2.61 -16.31
N LEU A 74 -2.18 2.61 -15.06
CA LEU A 74 -1.77 1.40 -14.34
C LEU A 74 -2.93 0.71 -13.61
N CYS A 75 -4.05 1.38 -13.40
CA CYS A 75 -5.15 0.84 -12.63
C CYS A 75 -5.94 -0.23 -13.42
N THR A 76 -5.85 -1.48 -12.99
CA THR A 76 -6.56 -2.61 -13.63
C THR A 76 -8.00 -2.80 -13.15
N GLY A 77 -8.46 -2.00 -12.19
CA GLY A 77 -9.82 -2.17 -11.64
C GLY A 77 -10.00 -3.36 -10.71
N CYS A 78 -8.91 -3.86 -10.10
CA CYS A 78 -8.95 -5.03 -9.21
C CYS A 78 -9.77 -4.81 -7.91
N ASN A 79 -10.02 -3.55 -7.54
CA ASN A 79 -10.77 -3.12 -6.34
C ASN A 79 -10.15 -3.54 -4.99
N ILE A 80 -8.87 -3.92 -4.95
CA ILE A 80 -8.20 -4.28 -3.70
C ILE A 80 -8.13 -3.07 -2.76
N CYS A 81 -7.74 -1.90 -3.27
CA CYS A 81 -7.69 -0.64 -2.53
C CYS A 81 -9.05 -0.27 -1.90
N TYR A 82 -10.16 -0.52 -2.62
CA TYR A 82 -11.51 -0.34 -2.11
C TYR A 82 -11.82 -1.30 -0.96
N ASN A 83 -11.47 -2.59 -1.09
CA ASN A 83 -11.79 -3.60 -0.08
C ASN A 83 -10.95 -3.46 1.20
N VAL A 84 -9.70 -3.01 1.09
CA VAL A 84 -8.76 -2.92 2.22
C VAL A 84 -8.86 -1.60 2.98
N CYS A 85 -9.49 -0.57 2.41
CA CYS A 85 -9.53 0.76 3.03
C CYS A 85 -10.47 0.77 4.26
N PRO A 86 -9.95 0.99 5.48
CA PRO A 86 -10.78 1.03 6.68
C PRO A 86 -11.66 2.29 6.77
N CYS A 87 -11.36 3.31 5.96
CA CYS A 87 -12.08 4.58 5.94
C CYS A 87 -12.90 4.79 4.66
N ASP A 88 -13.04 3.75 3.83
CA ASP A 88 -13.90 3.78 2.64
C ASP A 88 -13.62 4.98 1.70
N VAL A 89 -12.33 5.33 1.55
CA VAL A 89 -11.87 6.50 0.79
C VAL A 89 -12.11 6.35 -0.71
N PHE A 90 -12.16 5.11 -1.20
CA PHE A 90 -12.30 4.80 -2.61
C PHE A 90 -13.77 4.51 -2.97
N ARG A 91 -14.17 4.89 -4.18
CA ARG A 91 -15.44 4.48 -4.79
C ARG A 91 -15.16 3.73 -6.08
N ARG A 92 -16.04 2.79 -6.42
CA ARG A 92 -15.96 2.05 -7.66
C ARG A 92 -16.69 2.83 -8.74
N VAL A 93 -16.11 2.96 -9.93
CA VAL A 93 -16.75 3.56 -11.10
C VAL A 93 -17.10 2.44 -12.08
N PRO A 94 -18.33 1.88 -12.05
CA PRO A 94 -18.66 0.67 -12.81
C PRO A 94 -18.50 0.86 -14.32
N ALA A 95 -18.78 2.06 -14.82
CA ALA A 95 -18.70 2.40 -16.23
C ALA A 95 -17.28 2.30 -16.80
N GLN A 96 -16.26 2.57 -15.97
CA GLN A 96 -14.87 2.64 -16.39
C GLN A 96 -14.05 1.44 -15.90
N ARG A 97 -14.64 0.60 -15.03
CA ARG A 97 -13.94 -0.45 -14.28
C ARG A 97 -12.74 0.09 -13.50
N LEU A 98 -12.75 1.36 -13.13
CA LEU A 98 -11.71 2.02 -12.35
C LEU A 98 -12.19 2.31 -10.92
N VAL A 99 -11.24 2.72 -10.08
CA VAL A 99 -11.53 3.27 -8.76
C VAL A 99 -11.30 4.79 -8.78
N GLU A 100 -12.14 5.53 -8.07
CA GLU A 100 -11.95 6.96 -7.84
C GLU A 100 -11.68 7.22 -6.35
N ILE A 101 -11.02 8.34 -6.04
CA ILE A 101 -10.77 8.77 -4.67
C ILE A 101 -11.87 9.74 -4.26
N ALA A 102 -12.86 9.26 -3.51
CA ALA A 102 -14.01 10.06 -3.10
C ALA A 102 -13.75 10.89 -1.84
N TYR A 103 -13.06 10.33 -0.85
CA TYR A 103 -12.84 10.97 0.47
C TYR A 103 -11.35 11.03 0.81
N ARG A 104 -10.56 11.70 -0.05
CA ARG A 104 -9.08 11.75 0.08
C ARG A 104 -8.61 12.11 1.49
N ASP A 105 -9.29 13.08 2.08
CA ASP A 105 -8.93 13.66 3.37
C ASP A 105 -9.17 12.72 4.56
N ASP A 106 -10.01 11.70 4.42
CA ASP A 106 -10.32 10.75 5.50
C ASP A 106 -9.33 9.59 5.59
N CYS A 107 -8.37 9.52 4.65
CA CYS A 107 -7.32 8.52 4.63
C CYS A 107 -6.50 8.52 5.93
N GLN A 108 -6.27 7.31 6.46
CA GLN A 108 -5.54 7.09 7.72
C GLN A 108 -4.03 7.04 7.56
N THR A 109 -3.54 7.17 6.33
CA THR A 109 -2.13 6.97 5.96
C THR A 109 -1.59 5.65 6.50
N CYS A 110 -2.37 4.57 6.31
CA CYS A 110 -2.00 3.21 6.71
C CYS A 110 -1.25 2.43 5.62
N PHE A 111 -1.16 2.99 4.41
CA PHE A 111 -0.45 2.44 3.24
C PHE A 111 -0.96 1.10 2.70
N ALA A 112 -2.02 0.51 3.26
CA ALA A 112 -2.54 -0.79 2.80
C ALA A 112 -2.89 -0.82 1.31
N CYS A 113 -3.57 0.23 0.82
CA CYS A 113 -3.95 0.34 -0.59
C CYS A 113 -2.76 0.50 -1.56
N GLU A 114 -1.63 1.02 -1.09
CA GLU A 114 -0.38 1.12 -1.87
C GLU A 114 0.36 -0.22 -1.85
N LEU A 115 0.51 -0.82 -0.67
CA LEU A 115 1.22 -2.10 -0.50
C LEU A 115 0.54 -3.27 -1.19
N ASP A 116 -0.79 -3.28 -1.25
CA ASP A 116 -1.57 -4.35 -1.86
C ASP A 116 -1.92 -4.08 -3.33
N CYS A 117 -1.49 -2.95 -3.89
CA CYS A 117 -1.72 -2.67 -5.31
C CYS A 117 -0.81 -3.56 -6.15
N PRO A 118 -1.34 -4.43 -7.03
CA PRO A 118 -0.51 -5.33 -7.84
C PRO A 118 0.31 -4.59 -8.92
N GLU A 119 -0.13 -3.39 -9.32
CA GLU A 119 0.46 -2.59 -10.40
C GLU A 119 1.13 -1.31 -9.89
N ASP A 120 1.25 -1.12 -8.56
CA ASP A 120 1.80 0.10 -7.95
C ASP A 120 1.13 1.42 -8.45
N ALA A 121 -0.17 1.34 -8.78
CA ALA A 121 -0.95 2.45 -9.33
C ALA A 121 -1.28 3.55 -8.30
N ILE A 122 -1.12 3.30 -7.00
CA ILE A 122 -1.51 4.21 -5.92
C ILE A 122 -0.29 4.55 -5.06
N SER A 123 -0.16 5.82 -4.66
CA SER A 123 0.82 6.27 -3.67
C SER A 123 0.16 7.12 -2.60
N VAL A 124 0.47 6.82 -1.33
CA VAL A 124 -0.09 7.48 -0.15
C VAL A 124 0.98 8.36 0.51
N GLY A 125 0.61 9.59 0.85
CA GLY A 125 1.51 10.51 1.55
C GLY A 125 1.59 10.18 3.04
N PRO A 126 2.70 10.54 3.72
CA PRO A 126 2.86 10.28 5.16
C PRO A 126 2.08 11.25 6.05
N LEU A 127 1.54 12.33 5.48
CA LEU A 127 0.83 13.37 6.22
C LEU A 127 -0.68 13.21 6.04
N ARG A 128 -1.41 13.21 7.16
CA ARG A 128 -2.87 13.21 7.20
C ARG A 128 -3.39 14.51 7.81
N LYS A 129 -4.63 14.89 7.48
CA LYS A 129 -5.29 15.97 8.19
C LYS A 129 -5.39 15.63 9.69
N PRO A 130 -5.09 16.56 10.61
CA PRO A 130 -5.40 16.37 12.02
C PRO A 130 -6.88 16.07 12.19
N ARG A 131 -7.23 14.99 12.90
CA ARG A 131 -8.61 14.74 13.29
C ARG A 131 -8.92 15.59 14.52
N VAL A 132 -9.94 16.41 14.43
CA VAL A 132 -10.54 17.05 15.60
C VAL A 132 -10.99 15.95 16.56
N GLN A 133 -10.51 15.98 17.80
CA GLN A 133 -10.99 15.04 18.80
C GLN A 133 -12.42 15.42 19.18
N ALA A 134 -13.28 14.41 19.37
CA ALA A 134 -14.69 14.61 19.70
C ALA A 134 -14.90 15.35 21.04
N TRP A 135 -13.89 15.38 21.91
CA TRP A 135 -13.98 15.95 23.25
C TRP A 135 -13.14 17.20 23.48
N GLY A 136 -12.92 18.00 22.43
CA GLY A 136 -12.32 19.33 22.56
C GLY A 136 -10.80 19.29 22.74
N ALA A 137 -10.14 20.08 21.92
CA ALA A 137 -8.74 20.47 22.08
C ALA A 137 -8.62 21.59 23.12
#